data_AF-A0A0S8D6E0-F1
#
_entry.id   AF-A0A0S8D6E0-F1
#
_cell.length_a   1.000
_cell.length_b   1.000
_cell.length_c   1.000
_cell.angle_alpha   90.00
_cell.angle_beta   90.00
_cell.angle_gamma   90.00
#
_symmetry.space_group_name_H-M   'P 1'
#
loop_
_entity.id
_entity.type
_entity.pdbx_description
1 polymer ?
#
loop_
_entity_poly.entity_id
_entity_poly.type
_entity_poly.pdbx_seq_one_letter_code
_entity_poly.pdbx_strand_id
1 'polypeptide(L)'
;MTTLWGLYIFQNIRVVFLMGLIFDIQTARLYESWCRSPQGRAMERSAEKLTLTLLNPQPGERVLDIGCGTGNHLLFFSKQGLDITGIDASPYMISMARDRLGSRCALKRGMAEDLPYDDRPPAGLKGGG
;
A
#
# COMPACT_ATOMS: atom_id res chain seq x y z
N MET A 1 14.81 -17.57 -7.14
CA MET A 1 14.94 -17.21 -5.72
C MET A 1 13.60 -16.70 -5.25
N THR A 2 12.91 -17.48 -4.42
CA THR A 2 11.58 -17.21 -3.86
C THR A 2 11.70 -16.17 -2.76
N THR A 3 11.31 -14.93 -3.02
CA THR A 3 11.27 -13.88 -2.01
C THR A 3 9.95 -13.93 -1.23
N LEU A 4 10.09 -14.16 0.07
CA LEU A 4 9.03 -14.12 1.07
C LEU A 4 8.54 -12.67 1.28
N TRP A 5 7.22 -12.55 1.47
CA TRP A 5 6.45 -11.34 1.68
C TRP A 5 6.63 -10.84 3.12
N GLY A 6 7.10 -9.60 3.32
CA GLY A 6 7.42 -9.04 4.63
C GLY A 6 6.83 -7.64 4.87
N LEU A 7 6.44 -7.39 6.12
CA LEU A 7 6.09 -6.07 6.68
C LEU A 7 7.37 -5.38 7.14
N TYR A 8 7.61 -4.14 6.70
CA TYR A 8 8.80 -3.38 7.09
C TYR A 8 8.42 -2.11 7.87
N ILE A 9 9.19 -1.79 8.92
CA ILE A 9 9.03 -0.57 9.72
C ILE A 9 10.28 0.29 9.47
N PHE A 10 10.10 1.46 8.85
CA PHE A 10 11.18 2.40 8.55
C PHE A 10 10.86 3.78 9.12
N GLN A 11 11.75 4.39 9.92
CA GLN A 11 11.63 5.80 10.34
C GLN A 11 10.25 6.19 10.94
N ASN A 12 9.62 5.31 11.74
CA ASN A 12 8.23 5.44 12.23
C ASN A 12 7.16 5.48 11.12
N ILE A 13 7.40 4.81 9.99
CA ILE A 13 6.46 4.58 8.89
C ILE A 13 6.26 3.07 8.78
N ARG A 14 4.99 2.63 8.81
CA ARG A 14 4.64 1.22 8.56
C ARG A 14 4.47 1.03 7.07
N VAL A 15 5.17 0.07 6.48
CA VAL A 15 5.15 -0.18 5.03
C VAL A 15 4.32 -1.40 4.71
N VAL A 16 3.28 -1.24 3.91
CA VAL A 16 2.45 -2.35 3.42
C VAL A 16 2.72 -2.55 1.93
N PHE A 17 2.94 -3.80 1.52
CA PHE A 17 3.20 -4.19 0.14
C PHE A 17 2.11 -5.16 -0.31
N LEU A 18 1.32 -4.79 -1.33
CA LEU A 18 0.11 -5.54 -1.67
C LEU A 18 0.10 -6.20 -3.06
N MET A 19 0.92 -5.81 -4.03
CA MET A 19 1.11 -6.58 -5.28
C MET A 19 2.29 -6.07 -6.14
N GLY A 20 3.09 -6.98 -6.71
CA GLY A 20 4.29 -6.66 -7.51
C GLY A 20 4.12 -6.77 -9.04
N LEU A 21 3.07 -6.17 -9.62
CA LEU A 21 2.85 -6.14 -11.07
C LEU A 21 2.73 -4.69 -11.56
N ILE A 22 3.34 -4.35 -12.69
CA ILE A 22 3.15 -3.04 -13.35
C ILE A 22 1.97 -3.17 -14.31
N PHE A 23 0.90 -2.42 -14.05
CA PHE A 23 -0.33 -2.48 -14.83
C PHE A 23 -0.37 -1.43 -15.95
N ASP A 24 -0.72 -1.87 -17.16
CA ASP A 24 -1.20 -0.99 -18.23
C ASP A 24 -2.67 -0.56 -18.00
N ILE A 25 -3.20 0.33 -18.84
CA ILE A 25 -4.55 0.88 -18.68
C ILE A 25 -5.67 -0.16 -18.81
N GLN A 26 -5.50 -1.19 -19.65
CA GLN A 26 -6.52 -2.23 -19.85
C GLN A 26 -6.56 -3.17 -18.64
N THR A 27 -5.38 -3.57 -18.17
CA THR A 27 -5.22 -4.43 -17.01
C THR A 27 -5.65 -3.70 -15.73
N ALA A 28 -5.36 -2.40 -15.61
CA ALA A 28 -5.84 -1.57 -14.50
C ALA A 28 -7.37 -1.51 -14.45
N ARG A 29 -8.04 -1.37 -15.60
CA ARG A 29 -9.51 -1.38 -15.68
C ARG A 29 -10.11 -2.74 -15.34
N LEU A 30 -9.49 -3.83 -15.78
CA LEU A 30 -9.92 -5.19 -15.42
C LEU A 30 -9.78 -5.44 -13.92
N TYR A 31 -8.65 -5.03 -13.33
CA TYR A 31 -8.43 -5.08 -11.89
C TYR A 31 -9.51 -4.28 -11.13
N GLU A 32 -9.76 -3.03 -11.53
CA GLU A 32 -10.79 -2.18 -10.93
C GLU A 32 -12.19 -2.82 -11.04
N SER A 33 -12.52 -3.43 -12.18
CA SER A 33 -13.79 -4.16 -12.35
C SER A 33 -13.89 -5.36 -11.42
N TRP A 34 -12.78 -6.10 -11.23
CA TRP A 34 -12.74 -7.22 -10.31
C TRP A 34 -12.90 -6.78 -8.85
N CYS A 35 -12.22 -5.71 -8.41
CA CYS A 35 -12.39 -5.14 -7.07
C CYS A 35 -13.85 -4.74 -6.80
N ARG A 36 -14.58 -4.30 -7.83
CA ARG A 36 -16.01 -3.97 -7.74
C ARG A 36 -16.95 -5.18 -7.77
N SER A 37 -16.45 -6.40 -7.96
CA SER A 37 -17.28 -7.60 -7.82
C SER A 37 -17.60 -7.89 -6.34
N PRO A 38 -18.68 -8.63 -6.03
CA PRO A 38 -18.96 -9.06 -4.65
C PRO A 38 -17.79 -9.82 -4.01
N GLN A 39 -17.11 -10.66 -4.80
CA GLN A 39 -15.97 -11.46 -4.39
C GLN A 39 -14.74 -10.58 -4.09
N GLY A 40 -14.43 -9.64 -5.00
CA GLY A 40 -13.34 -8.68 -4.82
C GLY A 40 -13.53 -7.86 -3.54
N ARG A 41 -14.73 -7.30 -3.33
CA ARG A 41 -15.05 -6.57 -2.09
C ARG A 41 -14.98 -7.43 -0.83
N ALA A 42 -15.31 -8.72 -0.90
CA ALA A 42 -15.21 -9.61 0.25
C ALA A 42 -13.75 -9.90 0.60
N MET A 43 -12.90 -10.08 -0.43
CA MET A 43 -11.46 -10.25 -0.27
C MET A 43 -10.82 -9.00 0.32
N GLU A 44 -11.08 -7.81 -0.26
CA GLU A 44 -10.55 -6.53 0.23
C GLU A 44 -10.90 -6.30 1.70
N ARG A 45 -12.18 -6.49 2.09
CA ARG A 45 -12.61 -6.34 3.49
C ARG A 45 -11.89 -7.30 4.45
N SER A 46 -11.59 -8.51 3.99
CA SER A 46 -10.85 -9.48 4.80
C SER A 46 -9.39 -9.05 4.96
N ALA A 47 -8.75 -8.60 3.87
CA ALA A 47 -7.39 -8.08 3.89
C ALA A 47 -7.25 -6.81 4.75
N GLU A 48 -8.18 -5.86 4.63
CA GLU A 48 -8.25 -4.65 5.44
C GLU A 48 -8.37 -4.98 6.93
N LYS A 49 -9.30 -5.89 7.29
CA LYS A 49 -9.49 -6.31 8.69
C LYS A 49 -8.26 -6.99 9.26
N LEU A 50 -7.62 -7.88 8.49
CA LEU A 50 -6.37 -8.53 8.90
C LEU A 50 -5.26 -7.51 9.07
N THR A 51 -5.14 -6.56 8.14
CA THR A 51 -4.12 -5.51 8.20
C THR A 51 -4.28 -4.65 9.45
N LEU A 52 -5.49 -4.19 9.77
CA LEU A 52 -5.74 -3.45 11.01
C LEU A 52 -5.48 -4.28 12.26
N THR A 53 -5.76 -5.58 12.25
CA THR A 53 -5.56 -6.46 13.40
C THR A 53 -4.08 -6.75 13.64
N LEU A 54 -3.33 -7.04 12.58
CA LEU A 54 -1.90 -7.40 12.66
C LEU A 54 -1.03 -6.18 12.89
N LEU A 55 -1.36 -5.05 12.24
CA LEU A 55 -0.61 -3.82 12.43
C LEU A 55 -1.07 -3.08 13.68
N ASN A 56 -2.36 -3.06 13.99
CA ASN A 56 -2.91 -2.22 15.05
C ASN A 56 -2.41 -0.77 14.98
N PRO A 57 -2.55 -0.10 13.80
CA PRO A 57 -2.03 1.23 13.62
C PRO A 57 -2.85 2.23 14.44
N GLN A 58 -2.18 3.25 14.98
CA GLN A 58 -2.83 4.28 15.78
C GLN A 58 -3.15 5.52 14.93
N PRO A 59 -4.24 6.26 15.21
CA PRO A 59 -4.52 7.51 14.51
C PRO A 59 -3.32 8.47 14.55
N GLY A 60 -3.03 9.11 13.41
CA GLY A 60 -1.86 9.96 13.22
C GLY A 60 -0.56 9.23 12.88
N GLU A 61 -0.52 7.89 12.95
CA GLU A 61 0.64 7.14 12.45
C GLU A 61 0.74 7.23 10.92
N ARG A 62 1.99 7.21 10.45
CA ARG A 62 2.31 7.27 9.03
C ARG A 62 2.38 5.87 8.43
N VAL A 63 1.74 5.69 7.29
CA VAL A 63 1.78 4.43 6.54
C VAL A 63 2.10 4.70 5.08
N LEU A 64 2.99 3.88 4.54
CA LEU A 64 3.32 3.86 3.13
C LEU A 64 2.74 2.59 2.49
N ASP A 65 1.91 2.77 1.46
CA ASP A 65 1.37 1.69 0.65
C ASP A 65 2.12 1.64 -0.70
N ILE A 66 2.86 0.54 -0.93
CA ILE A 66 3.66 0.34 -2.15
C ILE A 66 2.92 -0.59 -3.10
N GLY A 67 2.75 -0.15 -4.34
CA GLY A 67 1.81 -0.75 -5.28
C GLY A 67 0.37 -0.38 -4.94
N CYS A 68 0.13 0.89 -4.61
CA CYS A 68 -1.16 1.35 -4.08
C CYS A 68 -2.32 1.29 -5.08
N GLY A 69 -2.04 1.02 -6.36
CA GLY A 69 -3.03 0.84 -7.41
C GLY A 69 -3.95 2.04 -7.54
N THR A 70 -5.25 1.79 -7.68
CA THR A 70 -6.28 2.83 -7.80
C THR A 70 -6.70 3.45 -6.47
N GLY A 71 -6.04 3.08 -5.36
CA GLY A 71 -6.20 3.71 -4.06
C GLY A 71 -7.38 3.23 -3.21
N ASN A 72 -7.87 2.00 -3.41
CA ASN A 72 -8.93 1.42 -2.56
C ASN A 72 -8.53 1.40 -1.08
N HIS A 73 -7.37 0.79 -0.77
CA HIS A 73 -6.88 0.67 0.60
C HIS A 73 -6.46 2.01 1.19
N LEU A 74 -5.87 2.90 0.38
CA LEU A 74 -5.56 4.27 0.78
C LEU A 74 -6.80 5.01 1.31
N LEU A 75 -7.95 4.86 0.63
CA LEU A 75 -9.20 5.49 1.04
C LEU A 75 -9.72 4.88 2.34
N PHE A 76 -9.59 3.58 2.50
CA PHE A 76 -9.96 2.88 3.74
C PHE A 76 -9.10 3.37 4.91
N PHE A 77 -7.78 3.36 4.78
CA PHE A 77 -6.84 3.76 5.83
C PHE A 77 -6.93 5.24 6.18
N SER A 78 -7.15 6.12 5.19
CA SER A 78 -7.39 7.54 5.42
C SER A 78 -8.60 7.77 6.35
N LYS A 79 -9.67 6.96 6.21
CA LYS A 79 -10.84 7.02 7.12
C LYS A 79 -10.56 6.53 8.53
N GLN A 80 -9.46 5.81 8.76
CA GLN A 80 -9.02 5.40 10.10
C GLN A 80 -8.16 6.47 10.79
N GLY A 81 -7.99 7.65 10.18
CA GLY A 81 -7.22 8.76 10.75
C GLY A 81 -5.70 8.60 10.60
N LEU A 82 -5.26 7.76 9.67
CA LEU A 82 -3.85 7.52 9.39
C LEU A 82 -3.31 8.55 8.37
N ASP A 83 -2.03 8.91 8.51
CA ASP A 83 -1.33 9.74 7.54
C ASP A 83 -0.72 8.85 6.45
N ILE A 84 -1.45 8.71 5.34
CA ILE A 84 -1.13 7.74 4.30
C ILE A 84 -0.41 8.39 3.12
N THR A 85 0.64 7.73 2.66
CA THR A 85 1.27 7.97 1.35
C THR A 85 1.15 6.73 0.48
N GLY A 86 0.75 6.90 -0.78
CA GLY A 86 0.70 5.82 -1.78
C GLY A 86 1.78 5.99 -2.85
N ILE A 87 2.41 4.87 -3.21
CA ILE A 87 3.37 4.79 -4.32
C ILE A 87 2.96 3.70 -5.28
N ASP A 88 2.97 4.00 -6.58
CA ASP A 88 2.75 3.02 -7.64
C ASP A 88 3.61 3.36 -8.87
N ALA A 89 4.10 2.33 -9.56
CA ALA A 89 4.91 2.50 -10.76
C ALA A 89 4.08 2.92 -11.97
N SER A 90 2.80 2.53 -12.01
CA SER A 90 1.91 2.78 -13.14
C SER A 90 1.37 4.22 -13.08
N PRO A 91 1.62 5.05 -14.12
CA PRO A 91 1.05 6.40 -14.17
C PRO A 91 -0.49 6.37 -14.25
N TYR A 92 -1.09 5.31 -14.80
CA TYR A 92 -2.54 5.15 -14.89
C TYR A 92 -3.16 4.88 -13.52
N MET A 93 -2.54 4.00 -12.72
CA MET A 93 -2.97 3.74 -11.34
C MET A 93 -2.93 5.01 -10.50
N ILE A 94 -1.82 5.76 -10.56
CA ILE A 94 -1.67 7.05 -9.86
C ILE A 94 -2.74 8.07 -10.30
N SER A 95 -3.05 8.16 -11.60
CA SER A 95 -4.11 9.05 -12.07
C SER A 95 -5.46 8.67 -11.46
N MET A 96 -5.84 7.39 -11.52
CA MET A 96 -7.10 6.91 -10.95
C MET A 96 -7.16 7.08 -9.42
N ALA A 97 -6.04 6.87 -8.74
CA ALA A 97 -5.93 7.10 -7.30
C ALA A 97 -6.12 8.58 -6.95
N ARG A 98 -5.54 9.50 -7.73
CA ARG A 98 -5.72 10.95 -7.55
C ARG A 98 -7.17 11.36 -7.72
N ASP A 99 -7.84 10.87 -8.75
CA ASP A 99 -9.27 11.14 -8.98
C ASP A 99 -10.14 10.65 -7.82
N ARG A 100 -9.79 9.51 -7.23
CA ARG A 100 -10.52 8.92 -6.09
C ARG A 100 -10.27 9.64 -4.77
N LEU A 101 -9.01 9.97 -4.48
CA LEU A 101 -8.56 10.42 -3.16
C LEU A 101 -8.53 11.94 -3.03
N GLY A 102 -8.36 12.68 -4.13
CA GLY A 102 -8.13 14.12 -4.10
C GLY A 102 -6.95 14.47 -3.19
N SER A 103 -7.16 15.40 -2.26
CA SER A 103 -6.15 15.85 -1.30
C SER A 103 -6.07 15.02 0.00
N ARG A 104 -6.78 13.88 0.09
CA ARG A 104 -6.82 13.05 1.30
C ARG A 104 -5.56 12.23 1.57
N CYS A 105 -4.69 12.08 0.56
CA CYS A 105 -3.52 11.22 0.61
C CYS A 105 -2.43 11.77 -0.32
N ALA A 106 -1.16 11.66 0.09
CA ALA A 106 -0.04 11.97 -0.78
C ALA A 106 0.19 10.81 -1.76
N LEU A 107 0.31 11.13 -3.06
CA LEU A 107 0.46 10.13 -4.13
C LEU A 107 1.68 10.42 -4.99
N LYS A 108 2.60 9.45 -5.07
CA LYS A 108 3.85 9.57 -5.84
C LYS A 108 3.99 8.41 -6.82
N ARG A 109 4.42 8.71 -8.04
CA ARG A 109 4.85 7.68 -8.99
C ARG A 109 6.25 7.22 -8.63
N GLY A 110 6.47 5.92 -8.51
CA GLY A 110 7.78 5.36 -8.17
C GLY A 110 7.80 3.84 -8.20
N MET A 111 9.00 3.29 -8.37
CA MET A 111 9.26 1.85 -8.25
C MET A 111 9.50 1.50 -6.79
N ALA A 112 9.18 0.27 -6.39
CA ALA A 112 9.43 -0.21 -5.04
C ALA A 112 10.94 -0.28 -4.73
N GLU A 113 11.73 -0.55 -5.76
CA GLU A 113 13.17 -0.76 -5.73
C GLU A 113 13.96 0.55 -5.67
N ASP A 114 13.31 1.69 -5.91
CA ASP A 114 13.92 3.03 -5.94
C ASP A 114 13.25 3.97 -4.93
N LEU A 115 12.84 3.39 -3.80
CA LEU A 115 12.27 4.17 -2.73
C LEU A 115 13.38 4.93 -1.98
N PRO A 116 13.21 6.24 -1.71
CA PRO A 116 14.19 7.05 -1.00
C PRO A 116 14.13 6.80 0.52
N TYR A 117 13.98 5.55 0.93
CA TYR A 117 13.92 5.15 2.33
C TYR A 117 15.09 4.21 2.61
N ASP A 118 15.92 4.59 3.58
CA ASP A 118 17.11 3.84 4.00
C ASP A 118 16.69 2.47 4.55
N ASP A 119 17.24 1.36 4.01
CA ASP A 119 17.00 -0.03 4.41
C ASP A 119 17.55 -0.38 5.81
N ARG A 120 17.31 0.45 6.82
CA ARG A 120 17.74 0.12 8.19
C ARG A 120 16.72 -0.81 8.84
N PRO A 121 17.10 -2.06 9.18
CA PRO A 121 16.30 -2.85 10.09
C PRO A 121 16.17 -2.09 11.43
N PRO A 122 15.04 -2.24 12.15
CA PRO A 122 14.87 -1.60 13.44
C PRO A 122 16.04 -1.99 14.36
N ALA A 123 16.63 -0.97 15.02
CA ALA A 123 17.74 -1.16 15.93
C ALA A 123 17.34 -2.18 17.03
N GLY A 124 17.93 -3.38 17.00
CA GLY A 124 17.69 -4.41 18.02
C GLY A 124 17.74 -5.86 17.56
N LEU A 125 17.57 -6.16 16.27
CA LEU A 125 17.73 -7.52 15.76
C LEU A 125 19.21 -7.79 15.45
N LYS A 126 20.00 -8.10 16.49
CA LYS A 126 21.28 -8.80 16.29
C LYS A 126 20.96 -10.21 15.81
N GLY A 127 21.28 -10.53 14.57
CA GLY A 127 21.34 -11.91 14.10
C GLY A 127 22.38 -12.66 14.93
N GLY A 128 21.92 -13.63 15.72
CA GLY A 128 22.79 -14.66 16.28
C GLY A 128 23.34 -15.51 15.14
N GLY A 129 24.65 -15.75 15.16
CA GLY A 129 25.34 -16.63 14.22
C GLY A 129 25.07 -18.11 14.45
#